data_AF-A0A4R5KWR4-F1
#
_entry.id   AF-A0A4R5KWR4-F1
#
_cell.length_a   1.000
_cell.length_b   1.000
_cell.length_c   1.000
_cell.angle_alpha   90.00
_cell.angle_beta   90.00
_cell.angle_gamma   90.00
#
_symmetry.space_group_name_H-M   'P 1'
#
loop_
_entity.id
_entity.type
_entity.pdbx_description
1 polymer ?
#
loop_
_entity_poly.entity_id
_entity_poly.type
_entity_poly.pdbx_seq_one_letter_code
_entity_poly.pdbx_strand_id
1 'polypeptide(L)' 'MAYVGYFGFLGYSIPLWLLTGTIILRVDVQAYKLAGMDKERKVCRFIGWLNVCLGLLMFAGYWLLQWKGW' A
#
# COMPACT_ATOMS: atom_id res chain seq x y z
N MET A 1 13.61 23.61 12.07
CA MET A 1 13.28 23.71 10.64
C MET A 1 13.25 22.36 9.89
N ALA A 2 13.52 21.20 10.52
CA ALA A 2 13.45 19.89 9.87
C ALA A 2 12.07 19.20 9.94
N TYR A 3 11.23 19.59 10.90
CA TYR A 3 9.93 18.97 11.19
C TYR A 3 8.86 19.22 10.10
N VAL A 4 8.90 20.38 9.45
CA VAL A 4 7.97 20.73 8.36
C VAL A 4 8.25 19.89 7.10
N GLY A 5 9.52 19.61 6.80
CA GLY A 5 9.91 18.77 5.66
C GLY A 5 9.51 17.31 5.82
N TYR A 6 9.62 16.76 7.04
CA TYR A 6 9.21 15.38 7.34
C TYR A 6 7.69 15.18 7.21
N PHE A 7 6.88 16.13 7.68
CA PHE A 7 5.42 16.06 7.54
C PHE A 7 4.96 16.15 6.08
N GLY A 8 5.61 17.00 5.27
CA GLY A 8 5.35 17.10 3.83
C GLY A 8 5.76 15.83 3.06
N PHE A 9 6.90 15.24 3.40
CA PHE A 9 7.37 14.00 2.79
C PHE A 9 6.44 12.82 3.12
N LEU A 10 6.11 12.63 4.40
CA LEU A 10 5.19 11.57 4.82
C LEU A 10 3.80 11.72 4.18
N GLY A 11 3.29 12.96 4.07
CA GLY A 11 2.01 13.24 3.43
C GLY A 11 1.94 12.84 1.94
N TYR A 12 3.06 12.89 1.22
CA TYR A 12 3.15 12.47 -0.18
C TYR A 12 3.55 11.00 -0.36
N SER A 13 4.41 10.47 0.52
CA SER A 13 4.89 9.09 0.45
C SER A 13 3.79 8.07 0.75
N ILE A 14 2.89 8.36 1.69
CA ILE A 14 1.78 7.46 2.05
C ILE A 14 0.85 7.16 0.86
N PRO A 15 0.28 8.16 0.15
CA PRO A 15 -0.56 7.91 -1.01
C PRO A 15 0.22 7.27 -2.17
N LEU A 16 1.50 7.63 -2.36
CA LEU A 16 2.39 6.97 -3.32
C LEU A 16 2.55 5.48 -3.04
N TRP A 17 2.69 5.10 -1.78
CA TRP A 17 2.89 3.71 -1.38
C TRP A 17 1.62 2.88 -1.60
N LEU A 18 0.45 3.46 -1.30
CA LEU A 18 -0.86 2.89 -1.62
C LEU A 18 -1.09 2.76 -3.14
N LEU A 19 -0.72 3.78 -3.91
CA LEU A 19 -0.79 3.75 -5.38
C LEU A 19 0.13 2.68 -5.96
N THR A 20 1.34 2.57 -5.44
CA THR A 20 2.31 1.56 -5.89
C THR A 20 1.81 0.16 -5.58
N GLY A 21 1.31 -0.08 -4.36
CA GLY A 21 0.73 -1.38 -3.98
C GLY A 21 -0.48 -1.78 -4.83
N THR A 22 -1.34 -0.82 -5.21
CA THR A 22 -2.48 -1.09 -6.09
C THR A 22 -2.08 -1.29 -7.55
N ILE A 23 -1.06 -0.58 -8.04
CA ILE A 23 -0.49 -0.79 -9.39
C ILE A 23 0.11 -2.19 -9.49
N ILE A 24 0.90 -2.65 -8.52
CA ILE A 24 1.46 -4.01 -8.51
C ILE A 24 0.34 -5.06 -8.57
N LEU A 25 -0.74 -4.84 -7.81
CA LEU A 25 -1.87 -5.76 -7.76
C LEU A 25 -2.69 -5.79 -9.06
N ARG A 26 -2.70 -4.68 -9.81
CA ARG A 26 -3.42 -4.55 -11.09
C ARG A 26 -2.56 -4.99 -12.26
N VAL A 27 -1.31 -4.52 -12.35
CA VAL A 27 -0.42 -4.74 -13.49
C VAL A 27 0.29 -6.08 -13.36
N ASP A 28 1.05 -6.33 -12.30
CA ASP A 28 1.87 -7.54 -12.20
C ASP A 28 0.99 -8.79 -12.08
N VAL A 29 -0.03 -8.78 -11.20
CA VAL A 29 -0.92 -9.95 -11.05
C VAL A 29 -1.67 -10.28 -12.35
N GLN A 30 -2.00 -9.26 -13.15
CA GLN A 30 -2.73 -9.43 -14.41
C GLN A 30 -1.77 -9.83 -15.56
N ALA A 31 -0.54 -9.32 -15.56
CA ALA A 31 0.54 -9.76 -16.45
C ALA A 31 0.93 -11.22 -16.20
N TYR A 32 1.14 -11.62 -14.92
CA TYR A 32 1.43 -13.00 -14.56
C TYR A 32 0.26 -13.95 -14.82
N LYS A 33 -0.99 -13.45 -14.79
CA LYS A 33 -2.17 -14.21 -15.23
C LYS A 33 -2.15 -14.46 -16.74
N LEU A 34 -1.78 -13.46 -17.55
CA LEU A 34 -1.66 -13.59 -19.00
C LEU A 34 -0.48 -14.48 -19.42
N ALA A 35 0.58 -14.50 -18.63
CA ALA A 35 1.77 -15.33 -18.87
C ALA A 35 1.61 -16.80 -18.43
N GLY A 36 0.48 -17.20 -17.82
CA GLY A 36 0.26 -18.57 -17.34
C GLY A 36 1.16 -18.99 -16.16
N MET A 37 1.78 -18.02 -15.47
CA MET A 37 2.74 -18.26 -14.39
C MET A 37 2.04 -18.31 -13.02
N ASP A 38 1.30 -19.38 -12.75
CA ASP A 38 0.45 -19.50 -11.55
C ASP A 38 1.21 -19.43 -10.21
N LYS A 39 2.49 -19.85 -10.17
CA LYS A 39 3.34 -19.72 -8.98
C LYS A 39 3.64 -18.25 -8.68
N GLU A 40 4.14 -17.50 -9.65
CA GLU A 40 4.51 -16.09 -9.47
C GLU A 40 3.28 -15.22 -9.25
N ARG A 41 2.18 -15.54 -9.93
CA ARG A 41 0.87 -14.91 -9.68
C ARG A 41 0.42 -15.04 -8.23
N LYS A 42 0.58 -16.20 -7.58
CA LYS A 42 0.23 -16.38 -6.16
C LYS A 42 1.10 -15.53 -5.25
N VAL A 43 2.41 -15.46 -5.52
CA VAL A 43 3.35 -14.64 -4.74
C VAL A 43 3.03 -13.15 -4.90
N CYS A 44 2.87 -12.65 -6.12
CA CYS A 44 2.48 -11.26 -6.38
C CYS A 44 1.12 -10.92 -5.80
N ARG A 45 0.14 -11.83 -5.86
CA ARG A 45 -1.17 -11.63 -5.22
C ARG A 45 -1.06 -11.56 -3.71
N PHE A 46 -0.23 -12.41 -3.09
CA PHE A 46 0.03 -12.38 -1.65
C PHE A 46 0.72 -11.08 -1.24
N ILE A 47 1.81 -10.68 -1.91
CA ILE A 47 2.55 -9.43 -1.62
C ILE A 47 1.67 -8.20 -1.86
N GLY A 48 0.87 -8.19 -2.93
CA GLY A 48 -0.09 -7.13 -3.19
C GLY A 48 -1.14 -7.02 -2.09
N TRP A 49 -1.77 -8.14 -1.69
CA TRP A 49 -2.74 -8.14 -0.60
C TRP A 49 -2.10 -7.76 0.74
N LEU A 50 -0.85 -8.12 0.99
CA LEU A 50 -0.09 -7.70 2.17
C LEU A 50 0.07 -6.18 2.22
N ASN A 51 0.44 -5.56 1.09
CA ASN A 51 0.56 -4.10 0.97
C ASN A 51 -0.79 -3.39 1.16
N VAL A 52 -1.86 -3.91 0.56
CA VAL A 52 -3.21 -3.34 0.73
C VAL A 52 -3.70 -3.49 2.17
N CYS A 53 -3.52 -4.66 2.80
CA CYS A 53 -3.87 -4.87 4.20
C CYS A 53 -3.06 -3.96 5.13
N LEU A 54 -1.75 -3.80 4.92
CA LEU A 54 -0.92 -2.89 5.70
C LEU A 54 -1.38 -1.44 5.54
N GLY A 55 -1.68 -0.99 4.31
CA GLY A 55 -2.21 0.35 4.05
C GLY A 55 -3.57 0.59 4.73
N LEU A 56 -4.47 -0.39 4.68
CA LEU A 56 -5.76 -0.35 5.38
C LEU A 56 -5.60 -0.34 6.89
N LEU A 57 -4.66 -1.10 7.44
CA LEU A 57 -4.40 -1.20 8.87
C LEU A 57 -3.78 0.10 9.41
N MET A 58 -2.87 0.72 8.64
CA MET A 58 -2.37 2.07 8.95
C MET A 58 -3.48 3.12 8.88
N PHE A 59 -4.38 3.04 7.89
CA PHE A 59 -5.52 3.96 7.78
C PHE A 59 -6.50 3.78 8.94
N ALA A 60 -6.82 2.53 9.31
CA ALA A 60 -7.65 2.22 10.46
C ALA A 60 -7.00 2.65 11.78
N GLY A 61 -5.68 2.48 11.93
CA GLY A 61 -4.92 2.97 13.07
C GLY A 61 -4.94 4.50 13.18
N TYR A 62 -4.76 5.20 12.05
CA TYR A 62 -4.89 6.66 11.98
C TYR A 62 -6.30 7.12 12.37
N TRP A 63 -7.33 6.44 11.87
CA TRP A 63 -8.73 6.75 12.21
C TRP A 63 -9.04 6.47 13.68
N LEU A 64 -8.53 5.38 14.24
CA LEU A 64 -8.69 5.04 15.67
C LEU A 64 -7.98 6.04 16.58
N LEU A 65 -6.80 6.52 16.18
CA LEU A 65 -6.08 7.57 16.90
C LEU A 65 -6.81 8.91 16.83
N GLN A 66 -7.32 9.30 15.66
CA GLN A 66 -8.18 10.49 15.53
C GLN A 66 -9.47 10.35 16.36
N TRP A 67 -10.10 9.17 16.35
CA TRP A 67 -11.29 8.89 17.15
C TRP A 67 -11.00 9.06 18.64
N LYS A 68 -9.84 8.60 19.11
CA LYS A 68 -9.45 8.72 20.52
C LYS A 68 -9.07 10.13 20.98
N GLY A 69 -9.17 11.15 20.12
CA GLY A 69 -9.21 12.56 20.52
C GLY A 69 -8.00 12.98 21.35
N TRP A 70 -6.88 13.24 20.68
CA TRP A 70 -5.89 14.23 21.09
C TRP A 70 -5.88 15.36 20.06
#